data_AF-A0A0E3ZNE5-F1
#
_entry.id   AF-A0A0E3ZNE5-F1
#
_cell.length_a   1.000
_cell.length_b   1.000
_cell.length_c   1.000
_cell.angle_alpha   90.00
_cell.angle_beta   90.00
_cell.angle_gamma   90.00
#
_symmetry.space_group_name_H-M   'P 1'
#
loop_
_entity.id
_entity.type
_entity.pdbx_description
1 polymer ?
#
loop_
_entity_poly.entity_id
_entity_poly.type
_entity_poly.pdbx_seq_one_letter_code
_entity_poly.pdbx_strand_id
1 'polypeptide(L)'
;MKKILLLTSTCGLALIGCSSSQINMSMGNMRLITSSAAPQEVMDFASTTCKNDFYQGASFLSKAGKEYRFKCVKAEENEILTPIPGTTIPTTTK
;
A
#
# COMPACT_ATOMS: atom_id res chain seq x y z
N MET A 1 21.88 -64.97 13.19
CA MET A 1 23.02 -64.04 13.31
C MET A 1 23.25 -63.34 11.98
N LYS A 2 23.06 -62.01 11.91
CA LYS A 2 23.62 -61.17 10.84
C LYS A 2 23.71 -59.75 11.40
N LYS A 3 24.95 -59.31 11.65
CA LYS A 3 25.27 -57.96 12.10
C LYS A 3 25.38 -57.08 10.87
N ILE A 4 24.60 -56.01 10.78
CA ILE A 4 24.86 -54.91 9.86
C ILE A 4 25.02 -53.68 10.73
N LEU A 5 26.29 -53.36 10.96
CA LEU A 5 26.77 -52.14 11.56
C LEU A 5 26.98 -51.18 10.39
N LEU A 6 26.28 -50.04 10.35
CA LEU A 6 26.76 -48.88 9.60
C LEU A 6 26.62 -47.62 10.44
N LEU A 7 27.80 -47.05 10.67
CA LEU A 7 28.13 -45.90 11.49
C LEU A 7 27.63 -44.58 10.87
N THR A 8 27.09 -43.75 11.75
CA THR A 8 27.34 -42.30 11.92
C THR A 8 27.99 -41.52 10.76
N SER A 9 27.29 -40.51 10.25
CA SER A 9 27.83 -39.21 9.79
C SER A 9 26.63 -38.41 9.27
N THR A 10 26.37 -37.14 9.51
CA THR A 10 27.00 -36.02 10.23
C THR A 10 26.03 -34.85 9.99
N CYS A 11 26.13 -33.84 10.84
CA CYS A 11 25.78 -32.45 10.54
C CYS A 11 24.30 -32.14 10.31
N GLY A 12 23.75 -31.48 11.34
CA GLY A 12 22.53 -30.73 11.26
C GLY A 12 22.49 -29.82 10.03
N LEU A 13 21.45 -30.02 9.23
CA LEU A 13 20.79 -28.89 8.61
C LEU A 13 19.85 -28.32 9.68
N ALA A 14 20.40 -27.49 10.56
CA ALA A 14 19.62 -26.38 11.06
C ALA A 14 19.15 -25.64 9.80
N LEU A 15 17.88 -25.79 9.43
CA LEU A 15 17.27 -24.96 8.40
C LEU A 15 17.23 -23.54 8.96
N ILE A 16 18.37 -22.86 8.81
CA ILE A 16 18.58 -21.46 9.10
C ILE A 16 17.58 -20.68 8.25
N GLY A 17 16.77 -19.90 8.95
CA GLY A 17 16.05 -18.76 8.41
C GLY A 17 14.86 -19.12 7.54
N CYS A 18 13.73 -19.47 8.16
CA CYS A 18 12.47 -19.02 7.60
C CYS A 18 12.46 -17.49 7.73
N SER A 19 13.07 -16.80 6.76
CA SER A 19 13.06 -15.34 6.67
C SER A 19 11.62 -14.93 6.39
N SER A 20 10.80 -14.84 7.45
CA SER A 20 9.52 -14.16 7.39
C SER A 20 9.82 -12.68 7.18
N SER A 21 9.96 -12.30 5.91
CA SER A 21 9.85 -10.90 5.54
C SER A 21 8.41 -10.53 5.88
N GLN A 22 8.22 -9.83 7.01
CA GLN A 22 6.91 -9.31 7.37
C GLN A 22 6.53 -8.27 6.33
N ILE A 23 5.76 -8.69 5.32
CA ILE A 23 5.13 -7.79 4.36
C ILE A 23 3.99 -7.12 5.12
N ASN A 24 4.31 -6.03 5.81
CA ASN A 24 3.31 -5.19 6.48
C ASN A 24 2.60 -4.35 5.41
N MET A 25 1.41 -4.77 5.02
CA MET A 25 0.52 -3.98 4.18
C MET A 25 -0.30 -3.06 5.10
N SER A 26 0.14 -1.82 5.29
CA SER A 26 -0.70 -0.80 5.94
C SER A 26 -1.83 -0.40 4.99
N MET A 27 -2.95 -1.12 5.05
CA MET A 27 -4.18 -0.77 4.31
C MET A 27 -4.92 0.43 4.90
N GLY A 28 -4.54 0.92 6.09
CA GLY A 28 -5.38 1.84 6.88
C GLY A 28 -5.73 3.14 6.16
N ASN A 29 -4.78 3.70 5.41
CA ASN A 29 -4.95 4.94 4.66
C ASN A 29 -5.13 4.75 3.15
N MET A 30 -5.22 3.51 2.67
CA MET A 30 -5.48 3.24 1.26
C MET A 30 -6.98 3.37 0.96
N ARG A 31 -7.31 3.94 -0.20
CA ARG A 31 -8.68 4.06 -0.71
C ARG A 31 -8.75 3.55 -2.14
N LEU A 32 -9.71 2.68 -2.40
CA LEU A 32 -10.06 2.18 -3.73
C LEU A 32 -11.36 2.85 -4.16
N ILE A 33 -11.35 3.55 -5.29
CA ILE A 33 -12.52 4.22 -5.84
C ILE A 33 -12.77 3.66 -7.23
N THR A 34 -13.95 3.07 -7.45
CA THR A 34 -14.36 2.58 -8.77
C THR A 34 -15.30 3.60 -9.40
N SER A 35 -14.87 4.24 -10.49
CA SER A 35 -15.66 5.29 -11.14
C SER A 35 -15.37 5.39 -12.64
N SER A 36 -16.38 5.86 -13.38
CA SER A 36 -16.26 6.31 -14.78
C SER A 36 -16.43 7.82 -14.94
N ALA A 37 -16.46 8.56 -13.83
CA ALA A 37 -16.52 10.01 -13.79
C ALA A 37 -15.25 10.66 -14.37
N ALA A 38 -15.29 11.97 -14.57
CA ALA A 38 -14.11 12.71 -15.05
C ALA A 38 -12.97 12.61 -14.01
N PRO A 39 -11.69 12.57 -14.44
CA PRO A 39 -10.56 12.45 -13.52
C PRO A 39 -10.55 13.51 -12.40
N GLN A 40 -10.91 14.76 -12.71
CA GLN A 40 -10.98 15.83 -11.72
C GLN A 40 -12.04 15.53 -10.64
N GLU A 41 -13.23 15.06 -11.03
CA GLU A 41 -14.30 14.71 -10.09
C GLU A 41 -13.88 13.56 -9.16
N VAL A 42 -13.15 12.58 -9.68
CA VAL A 42 -12.60 11.48 -8.87
C VAL A 42 -11.53 12.00 -7.90
N MET A 43 -10.67 12.92 -8.34
CA MET A 43 -9.64 13.54 -7.49
C MET A 43 -10.25 14.38 -6.36
N ASP A 44 -11.30 15.15 -6.67
CA ASP A 44 -12.01 15.99 -5.71
C ASP A 44 -12.76 15.14 -4.67
N PHE A 45 -13.42 14.07 -5.13
CA PHE A 45 -14.06 13.10 -4.25
C PHE A 45 -13.05 12.45 -3.30
N ALA A 46 -11.94 11.91 -3.84
CA ALA A 46 -10.91 11.26 -3.03
C ALA A 46 -10.32 12.23 -1.99
N SER A 47 -10.01 13.46 -2.41
CA SER A 47 -9.46 14.49 -1.53
C SER A 47 -10.43 14.85 -0.41
N THR A 48 -11.72 14.99 -0.73
CA THR A 48 -12.77 15.31 0.26
C THR A 48 -12.96 14.17 1.25
N THR A 49 -13.04 12.93 0.78
CA THR A 49 -13.13 11.75 1.65
C THR A 49 -11.95 11.65 2.61
N CYS A 50 -10.71 11.78 2.11
CA CYS A 50 -9.53 11.74 2.97
C CYS A 50 -9.53 12.89 4.00
N LYS A 51 -9.91 14.12 3.61
CA LYS A 51 -9.99 15.26 4.53
C LYS A 51 -11.03 15.05 5.64
N ASN A 52 -12.18 14.47 5.31
CA ASN A 52 -13.21 14.12 6.29
C ASN A 52 -12.77 13.05 7.29
N ASP A 53 -11.83 12.19 6.88
CA ASP A 53 -11.19 11.17 7.72
C ASP A 53 -9.95 11.71 8.47
N PHE A 54 -9.81 13.04 8.61
CA PHE A 54 -8.71 13.74 9.29
C PHE A 54 -7.32 13.61 8.62
N TYR A 55 -7.27 13.27 7.33
CA TYR A 55 -6.04 13.32 6.54
C TYR A 55 -5.86 14.69 5.87
N GLN A 56 -4.64 15.01 5.43
CA GLN A 56 -4.35 16.24 4.68
C GLN A 56 -5.00 16.23 3.29
N GLY A 57 -5.07 15.05 2.66
CA GLY A 57 -5.65 14.88 1.32
C GLY A 57 -5.39 13.48 0.77
N ALA A 58 -5.77 13.29 -0.50
CA ALA A 58 -5.54 12.05 -1.23
C ALA A 58 -4.34 12.19 -2.18
N SER A 59 -3.47 11.19 -2.20
CA SER A 59 -2.37 11.05 -3.16
C SER A 59 -2.68 9.89 -4.10
N PHE A 60 -2.72 10.17 -5.40
CA PHE A 60 -2.97 9.18 -6.43
C PHE A 60 -1.80 8.21 -6.58
N LEU A 61 -2.10 6.91 -6.69
CA LEU A 61 -1.10 5.86 -6.86
C LEU A 61 -1.16 5.22 -8.24
N SER A 62 -2.34 4.79 -8.66
CA SER A 62 -2.54 4.10 -9.94
C SER A 62 -4.00 3.99 -10.33
N LYS A 63 -4.23 3.68 -11.61
CA LYS A 63 -5.54 3.39 -12.19
C LYS A 63 -5.49 2.11 -13.00
N ALA A 64 -6.47 1.23 -12.82
CA ALA A 64 -6.68 0.03 -13.62
C ALA A 64 -8.14 -0.03 -14.08
N GLY A 65 -8.40 0.16 -15.37
CA GLY A 65 -9.78 0.24 -15.88
C GLY A 65 -10.53 1.41 -15.24
N LYS A 66 -11.55 1.12 -14.43
CA LYS A 66 -12.35 2.10 -13.66
C LYS A 66 -11.91 2.24 -12.20
N GLU A 67 -10.94 1.44 -11.76
CA GLU A 67 -10.48 1.45 -10.38
C GLU A 67 -9.32 2.43 -10.21
N TYR A 68 -9.45 3.34 -9.26
CA TYR A 68 -8.43 4.29 -8.85
C TYR A 68 -7.96 3.94 -7.44
N ARG A 69 -6.64 3.96 -7.24
CA ARG A 69 -5.99 3.71 -5.96
C ARG A 69 -5.40 5.00 -5.43
N PHE A 70 -5.75 5.34 -4.20
CA PHE A 70 -5.24 6.51 -3.50
C PHE A 70 -4.67 6.11 -2.13
N LYS A 71 -3.72 6.91 -1.66
CA LYS A 71 -3.27 6.95 -0.28
C LYS A 71 -3.75 8.26 0.35
N CYS A 72 -4.53 8.19 1.41
CA CYS A 72 -4.80 9.35 2.26
C CYS A 72 -3.53 9.67 3.06
N VAL A 73 -3.01 10.88 2.90
CA VAL A 73 -1.73 11.29 3.50
C VAL A 73 -2.01 12.09 4.75
N LYS A 74 -1.34 11.77 5.85
CA LYS A 74 -1.44 12.58 7.07
C LYS A 74 -0.47 13.77 7.00
N ALA A 75 -0.83 14.85 7.70
CA ALA A 75 0.02 16.04 7.73
C ALA A 75 1.40 15.76 8.35
N GLU A 76 1.50 14.81 9.28
CA GLU A 76 2.76 14.47 9.95
C GLU A 76 3.71 13.63 9.08
N GLU A 77 3.20 13.01 8.00
CA GLU A 77 3.98 12.12 7.13
C GLU A 77 4.89 12.90 6.16
N ASN A 78 4.71 14.23 6.02
CA ASN A 78 5.45 15.10 5.09
C ASN A 78 5.49 14.56 3.64
N GLU A 79 4.50 13.75 3.25
CA GLU A 79 4.42 13.20 1.91
C GLU A 79 3.75 14.19 0.95
N ILE A 80 4.27 14.25 -0.27
CA ILE A 80 3.73 15.12 -1.31
C ILE A 80 2.48 14.47 -1.90
N LEU A 81 1.36 15.19 -1.87
CA LEU A 81 0.14 14.76 -2.55
C LEU A 81 0.35 14.76 -4.06
N THR A 82 0.13 13.61 -4.69
CA THR A 82 0.25 13.46 -6.15
C THR A 82 -1.14 13.46 -6.79
N PRO A 83 -1.44 14.35 -7.76
CA PRO A 83 -2.74 14.35 -8.43
C PRO A 83 -2.86 13.19 -9.43
N ILE A 84 -4.08 12.91 -9.87
CA ILE A 84 -4.28 12.14 -11.11
C ILE A 84 -3.65 12.95 -12.27
N PRO A 85 -2.94 12.32 -13.23
CA PRO A 85 -2.38 13.04 -14.36
C PRO A 85 -3.42 13.90 -15.09
N GLY A 86 -3.11 15.18 -15.29
CA GLY A 86 -4.01 16.17 -15.91
C GLY A 86 -5.06 16.78 -14.97
N THR A 87 -4.99 16.51 -13.67
CA THR A 87 -5.87 17.11 -12.65
C THR A 87 -5.10 18.01 -11.70
N THR A 88 -5.81 18.85 -10.96
CA THR A 88 -5.26 19.66 -9.88
C THR A 88 -5.73 19.16 -8.53
N ILE A 89 -4.89 19.26 -7.51
CA ILE A 89 -5.32 19.04 -6.14
C ILE A 89 -5.95 20.34 -5.64
N PRO A 90 -7.19 20.31 -5.13
CA PRO A 90 -7.77 21.50 -4.53
C PRO A 90 -6.95 21.90 -3.30
N THR A 91 -6.15 22.97 -3.45
CA THR A 91 -5.54 23.69 -2.34
C THR A 91 -6.67 24.26 -1.51
N THR A 92 -6.86 23.72 -0.31
CA THR A 92 -7.66 24.38 0.71
C THR A 92 -6.88 25.64 1.11
N THR A 93 -7.25 26.78 0.53
CA THR A 93 -6.88 28.08 1.10
C THR A 93 -7.43 28.08 2.52
N LYS A 94 -6.53 28.14 3.48
CA LYS A 94 -6.82 28.14 4.91
C LYS A 94 -7.60 29.39 5.30
#